data_AF-A0A2E7DE19-F1
#
_entry.id   AF-A0A2E7DE19-F1
#
_cell.length_a   1.000
_cell.length_b   1.000
_cell.length_c   1.000
_cell.angle_alpha   90.00
_cell.angle_beta   90.00
_cell.angle_gamma   90.00
#
_symmetry.space_group_name_H-M   'P 1'
#
loop_
_entity.id
_entity.type
_entity.pdbx_description
1 polymer ?
#
loop_
_entity_poly.entity_id
_entity_poly.type
_entity_poly.pdbx_seq_one_letter_code
_entity_poly.pdbx_strand_id
1 'polypeptide(L)'
;MVSEIRDADLDELIETIRDQGVESVAVCFLFSFLNPSHEERVGRALRDAMPTLEVVLSSEILREFREYRPTSTTVFAAISGA
;
A
#
# COMPACT_ATOMS: atom_id res chain seq x y z
N MET A 1 -2.24 -13.96 13.60
CA MET A 1 -0.90 -14.50 13.31
C MET A 1 -0.37 -13.71 12.13
N VAL A 2 0.74 -12.99 12.27
CA VAL A 2 1.31 -12.18 11.18
C VAL A 2 2.17 -13.12 10.33
N SER A 3 1.84 -13.25 9.04
CA SER A 3 2.59 -14.08 8.09
C SER A 3 3.76 -13.29 7.51
N GLU A 4 4.94 -13.93 7.46
CA GLU A 4 6.16 -13.33 6.92
C GLU A 4 6.13 -13.29 5.38
N ILE A 5 6.62 -12.20 4.79
CA ILE A 5 6.76 -12.09 3.33
C ILE A 5 7.97 -12.91 2.89
N ARG A 6 7.74 -13.89 2.01
CA ARG A 6 8.79 -14.72 1.42
C ARG A 6 9.32 -14.05 0.16
N ASP A 7 10.63 -14.13 -0.08
CA ASP A 7 11.25 -13.46 -1.24
C ASP A 7 10.74 -14.02 -2.58
N ALA A 8 10.46 -15.33 -2.65
CA ALA A 8 9.90 -15.95 -3.85
C ALA A 8 8.52 -15.36 -4.25
N ASP A 9 7.68 -15.00 -3.27
CA ASP A 9 6.38 -14.38 -3.55
C ASP A 9 6.56 -12.94 -4.07
N LEU A 10 7.65 -12.27 -3.67
CA LEU A 10 7.96 -10.91 -4.07
C LEU A 10 8.52 -10.85 -5.49
N ASP A 11 9.37 -11.82 -5.85
CA ASP A 11 9.90 -11.96 -7.20
C ASP A 11 8.76 -12.24 -8.21
N GLU A 12 7.84 -13.14 -7.87
CA GLU A 12 6.66 -13.43 -8.72
C GLU A 12 5.75 -12.20 -8.89
N LEU A 13 5.56 -11.42 -7.82
CA LEU A 13 4.80 -10.16 -7.86
C LEU A 13 5.47 -9.14 -8.79
N ILE A 14 6.79 -8.98 -8.70
CA ILE A 14 7.55 -8.02 -9.53
C ILE A 14 7.42 -8.38 -11.02
N GLU A 15 7.59 -9.65 -11.39
CA GLU A 15 7.44 -10.07 -12.78
C GLU A 15 6.00 -9.87 -13.27
N THR A 16 5.01 -10.17 -12.43
CA THR A 16 3.59 -9.93 -12.77
C THR A 16 3.30 -8.46 -13.06
N ILE A 17 3.84 -7.55 -12.23
CA ILE A 17 3.66 -6.10 -12.40
C ILE A 17 4.38 -5.60 -13.66
N ARG A 18 5.59 -6.12 -13.92
CA ARG A 18 6.37 -5.80 -15.12
C ARG A 18 5.63 -6.22 -16.39
N ASP A 19 5.08 -7.43 -16.42
CA ASP A 19 4.34 -7.95 -17.57
C ASP A 19 3.05 -7.16 -17.85
N GLN A 20 2.43 -6.60 -16.82
CA GLN A 20 1.25 -5.74 -16.96
C GLN A 20 1.58 -4.32 -17.45
N GLY A 21 2.85 -3.91 -17.43
CA GLY A 21 3.28 -2.60 -17.94
C GLY A 21 2.64 -1.41 -17.21
N VAL A 22 2.32 -1.56 -15.93
CA VAL A 22 1.69 -0.49 -15.13
C VAL A 22 2.70 0.59 -14.75
N GLU A 23 2.23 1.83 -14.65
CA GLU A 23 3.06 2.99 -14.31
C GLU A 23 3.08 3.30 -12.80
N SER A 24 2.08 2.83 -12.05
CA SER A 24 1.92 3.10 -10.62
C SER A 24 1.27 1.93 -9.88
N VAL A 25 1.70 1.67 -8.64
CA VAL A 25 1.19 0.59 -7.76
C VAL A 25 0.93 1.11 -6.35
N ALA A 26 -0.26 0.82 -5.82
CA ALA A 26 -0.60 1.07 -4.43
C ALA A 26 -0.46 -0.22 -3.59
N VAL A 27 0.24 -0.13 -2.45
CA VAL A 27 0.48 -1.25 -1.54
C VAL A 27 -0.32 -1.04 -0.25
N CYS A 28 -1.25 -1.97 0.01
CA CYS A 28 -2.18 -1.90 1.15
C CYS A 28 -2.19 -3.22 1.93
N PHE A 29 -1.65 -3.22 3.14
CA PHE A 29 -1.69 -4.35 4.07
C PHE A 29 -2.64 -4.07 5.24
N LEU A 30 -3.28 -5.13 5.73
CA LEU A 30 -4.08 -5.05 6.95
C LEU A 30 -3.17 -4.69 8.15
N PHE A 31 -3.60 -3.71 8.96
CA PHE A 31 -2.87 -3.19 10.13
C PHE A 31 -1.56 -2.46 9.81
N SER A 32 -1.32 -2.04 8.57
CA SER A 32 -0.12 -1.28 8.18
C SER A 32 0.07 0.03 8.96
N PHE A 33 -1.02 0.64 9.44
CA PHE A 33 -0.98 1.82 10.32
C PHE A 33 -0.35 1.56 11.70
N LEU A 34 -0.34 0.30 12.17
CA LEU A 34 0.30 -0.14 13.42
C LEU A 34 1.72 -0.65 13.17
N ASN A 35 1.92 -1.40 12.08
CA ASN A 35 3.21 -1.93 11.69
C ASN A 35 3.36 -1.89 10.15
N PRO A 36 4.01 -0.85 9.60
CA PRO A 36 4.16 -0.68 8.16
C PRO A 36 5.31 -1.49 7.55
N SER A 37 6.05 -2.25 8.37
CA SER A 37 7.27 -2.97 7.91
C SER A 37 7.06 -3.83 6.66
N HIS A 38 5.89 -4.46 6.53
CA HIS A 38 5.53 -5.25 5.35
C HIS A 38 5.30 -4.39 4.10
N GLU A 39 4.61 -3.26 4.23
CA GLU A 39 4.43 -2.33 3.12
C GLU A 39 5.74 -1.70 2.70
N GLU A 40 6.56 -1.29 3.66
CA GLU A 40 7.87 -0.69 3.40
C GLU A 40 8.81 -1.69 2.71
N ARG A 41 8.76 -2.98 3.08
CA ARG A 41 9.55 -4.04 2.42
C ARG A 41 9.11 -4.28 0.98
N VAL A 42 7.81 -4.43 0.73
CA VAL A 42 7.27 -4.62 -0.62
C VAL A 42 7.56 -3.40 -1.48
N GLY A 43 7.30 -2.21 -0.95
CA GLY A 43 7.53 -0.97 -1.68
C GLY A 43 8.98 -0.75 -2.05
N ARG A 44 9.91 -1.11 -1.16
CA ARG A 44 11.34 -1.05 -1.47
C ARG A 44 11.71 -2.00 -2.60
N ALA A 45 11.29 -3.25 -2.52
CA ALA A 45 11.60 -4.23 -3.57
C ALA A 45 11.03 -3.82 -4.94
N LEU A 46 9.81 -3.28 -4.98
CA LEU A 46 9.21 -2.76 -6.22
C LEU A 46 10.02 -1.58 -6.79
N ARG A 47 10.41 -0.62 -5.95
CA ARG A 47 11.23 0.54 -6.37
C ARG A 47 12.64 0.12 -6.81
N ASP A 48 13.24 -0.85 -6.14
CA ASP A 48 14.57 -1.36 -6.47
C ASP A 48 14.55 -2.13 -7.81
N ALA A 49 13.51 -2.93 -8.05
CA ALA A 49 13.37 -3.70 -9.28
C ALA A 49 12.86 -2.88 -10.47
N MET A 50 12.09 -1.82 -10.22
CA MET A 50 11.46 -0.96 -11.23
C MET A 50 11.57 0.52 -10.83
N PRO A 51 12.71 1.19 -11.08
CA PRO A 51 12.94 2.56 -10.61
C PRO A 51 11.99 3.61 -11.20
N THR A 52 11.35 3.32 -12.33
CA THR A 52 10.37 4.19 -12.99
C THR A 52 8.94 3.96 -12.51
N LEU A 53 8.71 2.92 -11.70
CA LEU A 53 7.39 2.59 -11.17
C LEU A 53 7.09 3.49 -9.97
N GLU A 54 5.98 4.20 -10.03
CA GLU A 54 5.49 4.94 -8.86
C GLU A 54 4.91 3.95 -7.85
N VAL A 55 5.39 3.99 -6.60
CA VAL A 55 4.91 3.08 -5.55
C VAL A 55 4.42 3.88 -4.36
N VAL A 56 3.14 3.71 -4.05
CA VAL A 56 2.44 4.43 -2.98
C VAL A 56 2.08 3.45 -1.86
N LEU A 57 2.52 3.74 -0.63
CA LEU A 57 2.19 2.91 0.53
C LEU A 57 0.99 3.47 1.29
N SER A 58 0.02 2.62 1.64
CA SER A 58 -1.15 3.06 2.39
C SER A 58 -0.78 3.66 3.76
N SER A 59 0.29 3.15 4.38
CA SER A 59 0.85 3.67 5.63
C SER A 59 1.51 5.05 5.50
N GLU A 60 2.00 5.44 4.32
CA GLU A 60 2.52 6.79 4.06
C GLU A 60 1.35 7.78 3.98
N ILE A 61 0.29 7.43 3.25
CA ILE A 61 -0.94 8.25 3.14
C ILE A 61 -1.62 8.42 4.51
N LEU A 62 -1.78 7.33 5.26
CA LEU A 62 -2.44 7.36 6.57
C LEU A 62 -1.63 8.09 7.66
N ARG A 63 -0.31 8.22 7.49
CA ARG A 63 0.54 9.06 8.36
C ARG A 63 0.33 10.54 8.09
N GLU A 64 0.20 10.95 6.82
CA GLU A 64 -0.21 12.31 6.44
C GLU A 64 -1.66 12.62 6.88
N PHE A 65 -2.55 11.64 6.79
CA PHE A 65 -3.96 11.77 7.20
C PHE A 65 -4.20 11.70 8.72
N ARG A 66 -3.17 11.79 9.57
CA ARG A 66 -3.36 11.90 11.04
C ARG A 66 -3.99 13.22 11.49
N GLU A 67 -4.17 14.20 10.61
CA GLU A 67 -5.06 15.35 10.85
C GLU A 67 -6.55 15.05 10.65
N TYR A 68 -6.92 13.94 10.00
CA TYR A 68 -8.32 13.55 9.86
C TYR A 68 -8.60 12.27 10.66
N ARG A 69 -8.70 12.46 11.98
CA ARG A 69 -9.80 11.79 12.69
C ARG A 69 -11.06 12.64 12.48
N PRO A 70 -12.27 12.05 12.34
CA PRO A 70 -12.59 10.74 12.91
C PRO A 70 -13.39 9.82 11.99
N THR A 71 -13.49 8.58 12.45
CA THR A 71 -14.58 7.60 12.28
C THR A 71 -16.02 8.19 12.22
N SER A 72 -16.24 9.48 12.46
CA SER A 72 -17.54 10.14 12.33
C SER A 72 -17.88 10.64 10.93
N THR A 73 -16.91 10.92 10.04
CA THR A 73 -17.22 11.46 8.70
C THR A 73 -17.71 10.37 7.74
N THR A 74 -17.35 9.11 7.98
CA THR A 74 -17.77 7.95 7.17
C THR A 74 -19.28 7.72 7.23
N VAL A 75 -19.95 8.01 8.36
CA VAL A 75 -21.41 7.91 8.46
C VAL A 75 -22.10 9.09 7.75
N PHE A 76 -21.52 10.30 7.81
CA PHE A 76 -22.13 11.47 7.18
C PHE A 76 -22.04 11.43 5.64
N ALA A 77 -20.91 10.96 5.08
CA ALA A 77 -20.75 10.84 3.63
C ALA A 77 -21.59 9.70 3.02
N ALA A 78 -21.93 8.67 3.79
CA ALA A 78 -22.73 7.54 3.31
C ALA A 78 -24.23 7.84 3.15
N ILE A 79 -24.74 8.92 3.76
CA ILE A 79 -26.18 9.24 3.76
C ILE A 79 -26.56 10.33 2.75
N SER A 80 -25.62 11.17 2.35
CA SER A 80 -25.88 12.27 1.41
C SER A 80 -25.21 11.97 0.08
N GLY A 81 -25.89 11.17 -0.75
CA GLY A 81 -25.62 11.19 -2.18
C GLY A 81 -25.89 12.61 -2.71
N ALA A 82 -24.81 13.32 -3.05
CA ALA A 82 -24.79 14.56 -3.82
C ALA A 82 -23.39 14.74 -4.42
#